data_AF-A0A2M7DL13-F1
#
_entry.id   AF-A0A2M7DL13-F1
#
_cell.length_a   1.000
_cell.length_b   1.000
_cell.length_c   1.000
_cell.angle_alpha   90.00
_cell.angle_beta   90.00
_cell.angle_gamma   90.00
#
_symmetry.space_group_name_H-M   'P 1'
#
loop_
_entity.id
_entity.type
_entity.pdbx_description
1 polymer ?
#
loop_
_entity_poly.entity_id
_entity_poly.type
_entity_poly.pdbx_seq_one_letter_code
_entity_poly.pdbx_strand_id
1 'polypeptide(L)'
;MTKTRFEKDRRESNPRPKKPRKRCPAKKTKTTHPNSDDDASSSSKSTHNSEVRDNRSKLPPEEISVATTVKPKRIIQAVKPKKEVDPEYNQIKAMVQTKLWRACKFITCHQDRIKVSTKINSFLVFEGDSSPEEDEKWIIEKARDCNKGVNATRAYSHGEIKKKMHNYWLYNNKTLPTLEDFKACLKRTIDYEDEAQKDIWKFWVDQILDAACANKFDWNPAVRYYQTISKANDGEGNTQFNMLMNPSTEAWAMVCIENYYENWKKQFEWKANNPNAKLNTGKKEAKGKKDETTDEVEVPFPTNKWTDSCGGQIHYCGWHINGLKAYNTYKAMNKTARNTAKSEELEQQILEDLKLENGIVGDKPKDKKRAAVEEEVQIVDTLDF
;
A
#
# COMPACT_ATOMS: atom_id res chain seq x y z
N MET A 1 55.68 28.99 12.80
CA MET A 1 55.46 29.45 14.19
C MET A 1 54.11 30.15 14.15
N THR A 2 53.03 29.72 14.79
CA THR A 2 52.86 29.20 16.16
C THR A 2 51.56 28.38 16.20
N LYS A 3 51.61 27.20 16.83
CA LYS A 3 50.46 26.30 17.06
C LYS A 3 49.76 26.67 18.37
N THR A 4 48.43 26.70 18.39
CA THR A 4 47.63 26.79 19.63
C THR A 4 46.37 25.93 19.42
N ARG A 5 46.42 24.64 19.79
CA ARG A 5 46.08 24.03 21.09
C ARG A 5 44.56 23.89 21.30
N PHE A 6 44.07 22.71 20.94
CA PHE A 6 42.76 22.15 21.30
C PHE A 6 42.71 21.94 22.82
N GLU A 7 41.65 22.43 23.46
CA GLU A 7 41.30 22.12 24.84
C GLU A 7 39.95 21.39 24.85
N LYS A 8 39.91 20.30 25.61
CA LYS A 8 38.99 19.18 25.49
C LYS A 8 38.27 19.05 26.83
N ASP A 9 37.12 19.67 26.98
CA ASP A 9 36.31 19.53 28.19
C ASP A 9 35.28 18.42 28.07
N ARG A 10 35.64 17.29 28.69
CA ARG A 10 34.77 16.20 29.12
C ARG A 10 33.93 16.69 30.31
N ARG A 11 32.61 16.71 30.18
CA ARG A 11 31.71 16.56 31.34
C ARG A 11 30.78 15.37 31.15
N GLU A 12 31.09 14.34 31.92
CA GLU A 12 30.22 13.23 32.26
C GLU A 12 28.96 13.75 32.96
N SER A 13 27.79 13.28 32.54
CA SER A 13 26.61 13.28 33.41
C SER A 13 25.91 11.94 33.33
N ASN A 14 25.76 11.34 34.50
CA ASN A 14 25.25 10.01 34.78
C ASN A 14 23.79 9.80 34.28
N PRO A 15 23.45 8.62 33.75
CA PRO A 15 22.08 8.26 33.44
C PRO A 15 21.27 7.93 34.70
N ARG A 16 20.08 8.52 34.82
CA ARG A 16 19.07 8.19 35.85
C ARG A 16 18.60 6.72 35.74
N PRO A 17 18.28 6.05 36.86
CA PRO A 17 17.83 4.65 36.87
C PRO A 17 16.43 4.48 36.28
N LYS A 18 16.29 3.51 35.37
CA LYS A 18 15.02 3.11 34.77
C LYS A 18 14.20 2.31 35.80
N LYS A 19 12.94 2.70 35.99
CA LYS A 19 11.95 1.96 36.80
C LYS A 19 11.71 0.55 36.22
N PRO A 20 11.49 -0.47 37.07
CA PRO A 20 11.29 -1.84 36.62
C PRO A 20 9.94 -1.99 35.89
N ARG A 21 9.99 -2.47 34.64
CA ARG A 21 8.82 -2.93 33.90
C ARG A 21 8.34 -4.24 34.51
N LYS A 22 7.05 -4.29 34.85
CA LYS A 22 6.32 -5.51 35.27
C LYS A 22 6.48 -6.59 34.20
N ARG A 23 7.03 -7.74 34.61
CA ARG A 23 7.14 -8.97 33.80
C ARG A 23 5.74 -9.57 33.60
N CYS A 24 5.35 -9.80 32.35
CA CYS A 24 4.30 -10.76 32.03
C CYS A 24 4.87 -12.19 32.16
N PRO A 25 4.08 -13.18 32.60
CA PRO A 25 4.57 -14.54 32.81
C PRO A 25 4.84 -15.26 31.48
N ALA A 26 6.04 -15.85 31.38
CA ALA A 26 6.44 -16.71 30.28
C ALA A 26 5.64 -18.02 30.33
N LYS A 27 4.95 -18.35 29.23
CA LYS A 27 4.40 -19.70 29.01
C LYS A 27 5.57 -20.65 28.77
N LYS A 28 5.70 -21.66 29.64
CA LYS A 28 6.58 -22.82 29.46
C LYS A 28 6.10 -23.62 28.25
N THR A 29 6.83 -23.59 27.15
CA THR A 29 6.74 -24.61 26.10
C THR A 29 7.72 -25.73 26.41
N LYS A 30 7.16 -26.93 26.54
CA LYS A 30 7.85 -28.19 26.80
C LYS A 30 8.38 -28.71 25.47
N THR A 31 9.71 -28.69 25.29
CA THR A 31 10.38 -29.27 24.13
C THR A 31 10.56 -30.76 24.37
N THR A 32 10.00 -31.58 23.48
CA THR A 32 10.26 -33.02 23.38
C THR A 32 10.70 -33.29 21.95
N HIS A 33 11.97 -33.64 21.77
CA HIS A 33 12.46 -34.45 20.65
C HIS A 33 12.53 -35.90 21.14
N PRO A 34 12.31 -36.91 20.28
CA PRO A 34 13.45 -37.43 19.51
C PRO A 34 13.13 -37.90 18.08
N ASN A 35 14.20 -37.92 17.26
CA ASN A 35 14.65 -38.94 16.28
C ASN A 35 13.61 -39.52 15.28
N SER A 36 13.96 -39.90 14.04
CA SER A 36 15.20 -40.14 13.30
C SER A 36 14.79 -40.39 11.84
N ASP A 37 15.72 -40.13 10.93
CA ASP A 37 16.08 -40.89 9.71
C ASP A 37 15.00 -41.67 8.96
N ASP A 38 14.78 -41.35 7.68
CA ASP A 38 15.18 -42.22 6.56
C ASP A 38 14.67 -41.73 5.20
N ASP A 39 15.62 -41.64 4.27
CA ASP A 39 15.64 -42.08 2.88
C ASP A 39 14.62 -41.66 1.78
N ALA A 40 15.23 -41.60 0.59
CA ALA A 40 14.71 -41.86 -0.75
C ALA A 40 13.98 -40.74 -1.53
N SER A 41 14.75 -40.13 -2.44
CA SER A 41 14.56 -40.26 -3.89
C SER A 41 13.12 -40.50 -4.39
N SER A 42 12.55 -39.53 -5.11
CA SER A 42 12.11 -39.79 -6.48
C SER A 42 11.77 -38.51 -7.24
N SER A 43 12.26 -38.48 -8.48
CA SER A 43 11.89 -37.59 -9.54
C SER A 43 10.44 -37.81 -9.97
N SER A 44 9.68 -36.73 -10.20
CA SER A 44 8.57 -36.78 -11.14
C SER A 44 8.37 -35.42 -11.79
N LYS A 45 8.68 -35.40 -13.09
CA LYS A 45 8.28 -34.40 -14.08
C LYS A 45 6.76 -34.22 -14.02
N SER A 46 6.29 -32.98 -13.98
CA SER A 46 4.88 -32.66 -14.25
C SER A 46 4.80 -31.87 -15.55
N THR A 47 4.15 -32.51 -16.50
CA THR A 47 3.83 -32.11 -17.86
C THR A 47 2.83 -30.95 -17.87
N HIS A 48 3.00 -30.07 -18.85
CA HIS A 48 1.99 -29.15 -19.36
C HIS A 48 0.65 -29.86 -19.59
N ASN A 49 -0.44 -29.18 -19.25
CA ASN A 49 -1.71 -29.34 -19.96
C ASN A 49 -2.37 -27.97 -20.11
N SER A 50 -2.24 -27.43 -21.32
CA SER A 50 -3.08 -26.37 -21.88
C SER A 50 -4.36 -27.01 -22.40
N GLU A 51 -5.51 -26.66 -21.83
CA GLU A 51 -6.79 -26.84 -22.52
C GLU A 51 -7.67 -25.60 -22.34
N VAL A 52 -7.74 -24.88 -23.45
CA VAL A 52 -8.72 -23.85 -23.79
C VAL A 52 -10.11 -24.49 -23.82
N ARG A 53 -11.08 -23.96 -23.06
CA ARG A 53 -12.50 -24.20 -23.33
C ARG A 53 -13.33 -22.93 -23.20
N ASP A 54 -13.60 -22.38 -24.37
CA ASP A 54 -14.72 -21.51 -24.68
C ASP A 54 -16.03 -22.29 -24.46
N ASN A 55 -16.87 -21.86 -23.52
CA ASN A 55 -18.22 -22.40 -23.34
C ASN A 55 -19.15 -21.31 -22.77
N ARG A 56 -19.56 -20.38 -23.64
CA ARG A 56 -20.69 -19.48 -23.40
C ARG A 56 -21.98 -20.14 -23.93
N SER A 57 -22.52 -21.08 -23.17
CA SER A 57 -23.87 -21.61 -23.42
C SER A 57 -24.93 -20.69 -22.79
N LYS A 58 -25.91 -20.33 -23.60
CA LYS A 58 -27.09 -19.54 -23.25
C LYS A 58 -27.97 -20.34 -22.28
N LEU A 59 -28.23 -19.79 -21.09
CA LEU A 59 -29.25 -20.31 -20.17
C LEU A 59 -30.64 -19.70 -20.52
N PRO A 60 -31.73 -20.49 -20.43
CA PRO A 60 -33.10 -20.02 -20.66
C PRO A 60 -33.62 -19.20 -19.46
N PRO A 61 -34.65 -18.35 -19.67
CA PRO A 61 -35.19 -17.50 -18.62
C PRO A 61 -36.08 -18.31 -17.66
N GLU A 62 -35.72 -18.36 -16.38
CA GLU A 62 -36.57 -18.87 -15.30
C GLU A 62 -37.64 -17.83 -14.91
N GLU A 63 -38.88 -18.30 -14.79
CA GLU A 63 -40.03 -17.55 -14.28
C GLU A 63 -39.84 -17.19 -12.80
N ILE A 64 -39.75 -15.88 -12.52
CA ILE A 64 -39.65 -15.35 -11.17
C ILE A 64 -41.06 -15.23 -10.58
N SER A 65 -41.39 -16.10 -9.64
CA SER A 65 -42.58 -15.95 -8.79
C SER A 65 -42.36 -14.82 -7.76
N VAL A 66 -43.29 -13.86 -7.73
CA VAL A 66 -43.20 -12.66 -6.89
C VAL A 66 -43.69 -12.98 -5.48
N ALA A 67 -42.78 -13.31 -4.58
CA ALA A 67 -43.07 -13.43 -3.15
C ALA A 67 -43.23 -12.02 -2.53
N THR A 68 -44.44 -11.71 -2.06
CA THR A 68 -44.78 -10.43 -1.42
C THR A 68 -44.08 -10.32 -0.06
N THR A 69 -42.97 -9.56 0.00
CA THR A 69 -42.18 -9.37 1.22
C THR A 69 -42.79 -8.26 2.08
N VAL A 70 -43.28 -8.60 3.27
CA VAL A 70 -43.74 -7.64 4.29
C VAL A 70 -42.53 -6.86 4.80
N LYS A 71 -42.51 -5.54 4.54
CA LYS A 71 -41.40 -4.66 4.95
C LYS A 71 -41.44 -4.43 6.48
N PRO A 72 -40.40 -4.80 7.24
CA PRO A 72 -40.34 -4.50 8.67
C PRO A 72 -40.26 -2.99 8.92
N LYS A 73 -40.98 -2.52 9.95
CA LYS A 73 -40.96 -1.14 10.43
C LYS A 73 -39.52 -0.69 10.73
N ARG A 74 -39.03 0.28 9.96
CA ARG A 74 -37.72 0.93 10.16
C ARG A 74 -37.75 1.66 11.50
N ILE A 75 -36.98 1.16 12.46
CA ILE A 75 -36.63 1.91 13.68
C ILE A 75 -35.78 3.10 13.22
N ILE A 76 -36.33 4.31 13.33
CA ILE A 76 -35.64 5.57 13.02
C ILE A 76 -34.56 5.77 14.10
N GLN A 77 -33.34 5.31 13.82
CA GLN A 77 -32.20 5.61 14.67
C GLN A 77 -31.90 7.11 14.56
N ALA A 78 -31.74 7.77 15.72
CA ALA A 78 -31.35 9.17 15.81
C ALA A 78 -30.13 9.44 14.91
N VAL A 79 -30.29 10.34 13.94
CA VAL A 79 -29.23 10.75 13.03
C VAL A 79 -28.13 11.39 13.87
N LYS A 80 -27.01 10.68 14.05
CA LYS A 80 -25.83 11.23 14.74
C LYS A 80 -25.42 12.52 14.03
N PRO A 81 -25.13 13.62 14.76
CA PRO A 81 -24.72 14.87 14.14
C PRO A 81 -23.48 14.61 13.26
N LYS A 82 -23.52 15.07 12.01
CA LYS A 82 -22.36 15.01 11.10
C LYS A 82 -21.25 15.79 11.78
N LYS A 83 -20.12 15.13 12.09
CA LYS A 83 -18.93 15.82 12.60
C LYS A 83 -18.54 16.88 11.57
N GLU A 84 -18.39 18.11 12.02
CA GLU A 84 -17.82 19.19 11.23
C GLU A 84 -16.45 18.73 10.71
N VAL A 85 -16.27 18.85 9.40
CA VAL A 85 -15.08 18.38 8.73
C VAL A 85 -14.07 19.51 8.76
N ASP A 86 -12.96 19.30 9.47
CA ASP A 86 -11.83 20.23 9.50
C ASP A 86 -11.30 20.46 8.06
N PRO A 87 -11.47 21.67 7.48
CA PRO A 87 -11.08 21.95 6.10
C PRO A 87 -9.56 21.88 5.91
N GLU A 88 -8.78 22.28 6.91
CA GLU A 88 -7.32 22.27 6.87
C GLU A 88 -6.80 20.84 6.86
N TYR A 89 -7.39 19.96 7.66
CA TYR A 89 -7.06 18.53 7.62
C TYR A 89 -7.30 17.92 6.22
N ASN A 90 -8.31 18.37 5.48
CA ASN A 90 -8.53 17.90 4.11
C ASN A 90 -7.44 18.37 3.15
N GLN A 91 -6.94 19.61 3.31
CA GLN A 91 -5.80 20.12 2.53
C GLN A 91 -4.53 19.32 2.84
N ILE A 92 -4.22 19.08 4.11
CA ILE A 92 -3.12 18.20 4.55
C ILE A 92 -3.25 16.83 3.89
N LYS A 93 -4.43 16.21 3.98
CA LYS A 93 -4.68 14.89 3.38
C LYS A 93 -4.49 14.91 1.87
N ALA A 94 -4.93 15.97 1.18
CA ALA A 94 -4.73 16.12 -0.25
C ALA A 94 -3.24 16.20 -0.60
N MET A 95 -2.48 17.06 0.07
CA MET A 95 -1.02 17.19 -0.14
C MET A 95 -0.27 15.90 0.16
N VAL A 96 -0.70 15.18 1.20
CA VAL A 96 -0.16 13.85 1.48
C VAL A 96 -0.39 12.91 0.29
N GLN A 97 -1.62 12.87 -0.22
CA GLN A 97 -2.02 11.93 -1.26
C GLN A 97 -1.43 12.24 -2.65
N THR A 98 -1.28 13.52 -3.00
CA THR A 98 -0.84 13.96 -4.34
C THR A 98 0.66 14.20 -4.45
N LYS A 99 1.33 14.62 -3.37
CA LYS A 99 2.76 14.96 -3.40
C LYS A 99 3.58 14.08 -2.46
N LEU A 100 3.31 14.11 -1.16
CA LEU A 100 4.18 13.44 -0.18
C LEU A 100 4.22 11.92 -0.34
N TRP A 101 3.09 11.30 -0.69
CA TRP A 101 2.98 9.84 -0.76
C TRP A 101 4.01 9.25 -1.72
N ARG A 102 4.38 9.94 -2.80
CA ARG A 102 5.43 9.54 -3.75
C ARG A 102 6.74 9.17 -3.03
N ALA A 103 7.12 9.94 -2.00
CA ALA A 103 8.37 9.76 -1.27
C ALA A 103 8.21 9.01 0.09
N CYS A 104 7.17 9.32 0.87
CA CYS A 104 7.03 8.87 2.26
C CYS A 104 5.81 7.98 2.48
N LYS A 105 6.06 6.73 2.92
CA LYS A 105 5.01 5.74 3.23
C LYS A 105 4.83 5.50 4.73
N PHE A 106 5.85 5.79 5.55
CA PHE A 106 5.90 5.46 6.97
C PHE A 106 6.49 6.61 7.79
N ILE A 107 5.88 6.85 8.96
CA ILE A 107 6.40 7.75 10.01
C ILE A 107 6.71 6.89 11.22
N THR A 108 8.00 6.70 11.52
CA THR A 108 8.45 5.70 12.50
C THR A 108 8.83 6.32 13.83
N CYS A 109 9.14 7.61 13.85
CA CYS A 109 9.52 8.34 15.04
C CYS A 109 9.01 9.79 15.04
N HIS A 110 9.30 10.52 16.12
CA HIS A 110 8.93 11.93 16.24
C HIS A 110 9.66 12.80 15.21
N GLN A 111 10.96 12.59 14.99
CA GLN A 111 11.74 13.32 14.00
C GLN A 111 11.18 13.15 12.58
N ASP A 112 10.79 11.93 12.18
CA ASP A 112 10.13 11.70 10.88
C ASP A 112 8.84 12.52 10.77
N ARG A 113 8.08 12.60 11.86
CA ARG A 113 6.82 13.33 11.89
C ARG A 113 7.05 14.83 11.69
N ILE A 114 8.05 15.41 12.34
CA ILE A 114 8.41 16.81 12.14
C ILE A 114 8.83 17.04 10.70
N LYS A 115 9.74 16.22 10.14
CA LYS A 115 10.17 16.31 8.73
C LYS A 115 9.01 16.25 7.74
N VAL A 116 8.09 15.31 7.95
CA VAL A 116 6.88 15.19 7.12
C VAL A 116 6.00 16.43 7.21
N SER A 117 5.85 16.99 8.41
CA SER A 117 5.00 18.17 8.64
C SER A 117 5.63 19.41 8.01
N THR A 118 6.95 19.60 8.17
CA THR A 118 7.71 20.64 7.45
C THR A 118 7.52 20.53 5.93
N LYS A 119 7.61 19.31 5.38
CA LYS A 119 7.46 19.13 3.92
C LYS A 119 6.03 19.39 3.44
N ILE A 120 5.01 19.01 4.23
CA ILE A 120 3.62 19.35 3.91
C ILE A 120 3.41 20.85 4.00
N ASN A 121 3.96 21.53 5.01
CA ASN A 121 3.90 22.99 5.14
C ASN A 121 4.43 23.67 3.86
N SER A 122 5.57 23.21 3.35
CA SER A 122 6.15 23.74 2.10
C SER A 122 5.33 23.47 0.83
N PHE A 123 4.35 22.56 0.88
CA PHE A 123 3.43 22.31 -0.23
C PHE A 123 2.13 23.11 -0.11
N LEU A 124 1.83 23.62 1.07
CA LEU A 124 0.68 24.47 1.30
C LEU A 124 1.04 25.89 0.89
N VAL A 125 0.20 26.49 0.04
CA VAL A 125 0.30 27.90 -0.31
C VAL A 125 -0.55 28.65 0.70
N PHE A 126 0.09 29.40 1.59
CA PHE A 126 -0.60 30.30 2.52
C PHE A 126 -0.76 31.68 1.88
N GLU A 127 -1.85 32.37 2.19
CA GLU A 127 -2.03 33.75 1.76
C GLU A 127 -1.12 34.67 2.59
N GLY A 128 -0.12 35.27 1.92
CA GLY A 128 0.88 36.13 2.54
C GLY A 128 2.19 35.41 2.90
N ASP A 129 3.23 36.18 3.16
CA ASP A 129 4.52 35.65 3.61
C ASP A 129 4.37 35.15 5.06
N SER A 130 4.52 33.83 5.28
CA SER A 130 4.57 33.29 6.63
C SER A 130 5.92 33.60 7.29
N SER A 131 5.88 34.02 8.55
CA SER A 131 7.10 34.15 9.34
C SER A 131 7.66 32.77 9.73
N PRO A 132 8.98 32.62 9.91
CA PRO A 132 9.56 31.34 10.37
C PRO A 132 8.96 30.82 11.69
N GLU A 133 8.52 31.73 12.57
CA GLU A 133 7.91 31.41 13.86
C GLU A 133 6.50 30.82 13.71
N GLU A 134 5.72 31.34 12.75
CA GLU A 134 4.41 30.80 12.40
C GLU A 134 4.52 29.42 11.76
N ASP A 135 5.49 29.23 10.88
CA ASP A 135 5.79 27.93 10.26
C ASP A 135 6.15 26.87 11.32
N GLU A 136 7.05 27.21 12.26
CA GLU A 136 7.45 26.29 13.33
C GLU A 136 6.25 25.91 14.22
N LYS A 137 5.43 26.90 14.57
CA LYS A 137 4.20 26.69 15.33
C LYS A 137 3.24 25.77 14.58
N TRP A 138 2.99 26.02 13.30
CA TRP A 138 2.14 25.19 12.45
C TRP A 138 2.65 23.74 12.39
N ILE A 139 3.94 23.56 12.16
CA ILE A 139 4.60 22.24 12.07
C ILE A 139 4.36 21.43 13.35
N ILE A 140 4.49 22.06 14.52
CA ILE A 140 4.30 21.38 15.81
C ILE A 140 2.81 21.05 16.04
N GLU A 141 1.93 22.02 15.81
CA GLU A 141 0.48 21.89 16.03
C GLU A 141 -0.15 20.83 15.12
N LYS A 142 0.22 20.83 13.82
CA LYS A 142 -0.37 19.96 12.79
C LYS A 142 0.38 18.65 12.58
N ALA A 143 1.42 18.37 13.35
CA ALA A 143 2.22 17.15 13.21
C ALA A 143 1.38 15.85 13.30
N ARG A 144 0.37 15.86 14.18
CA ARG A 144 -0.52 14.71 14.38
C ARG A 144 -1.44 14.51 13.17
N ASP A 145 -1.93 15.59 12.59
CA ASP A 145 -2.83 15.57 11.43
C ASP A 145 -2.10 15.13 10.17
N CYS A 146 -0.86 15.57 9.98
CA CYS A 146 0.03 15.07 8.92
C CYS A 146 0.20 13.54 8.99
N ASN A 147 0.50 13.00 10.17
CA ASN A 147 0.62 11.55 10.38
C ASN A 147 -0.71 10.82 10.14
N LYS A 148 -1.83 11.40 10.58
CA LYS A 148 -3.17 10.86 10.32
C LYS A 148 -3.47 10.83 8.83
N GLY A 149 -3.08 11.86 8.07
CA GLY A 149 -3.13 11.90 6.62
C GLY A 149 -2.35 10.75 5.97
N VAL A 150 -1.09 10.55 6.37
CA VAL A 150 -0.24 9.45 5.85
C VAL A 150 -0.87 8.07 6.13
N ASN A 151 -1.38 7.85 7.34
CA ASN A 151 -2.04 6.58 7.69
C ASN A 151 -3.35 6.38 6.91
N ALA A 152 -4.12 7.45 6.66
CA ALA A 152 -5.33 7.38 5.85
C ALA A 152 -5.02 7.03 4.39
N THR A 153 -3.98 7.61 3.80
CA THR A 153 -3.52 7.30 2.44
C THR A 153 -3.01 5.85 2.35
N ARG A 154 -2.27 5.37 3.37
CA ARG A 154 -1.84 3.97 3.45
C ARG A 154 -3.03 3.01 3.49
N ALA A 155 -4.03 3.30 4.33
CA ALA A 155 -5.23 2.48 4.45
C ALA A 155 -6.05 2.45 3.15
N TYR A 156 -6.16 3.60 2.46
CA TYR A 156 -6.79 3.70 1.15
C TYR A 156 -6.07 2.84 0.11
N SER A 157 -4.76 3.00 -0.03
CA SER A 157 -3.95 2.20 -0.96
C SER A 157 -4.05 0.70 -0.70
N HIS A 158 -3.95 0.27 0.56
CA HIS A 158 -4.16 -1.12 0.95
C HIS A 158 -5.55 -1.62 0.52
N GLY A 159 -6.61 -0.83 0.73
CA GLY A 159 -7.96 -1.17 0.32
C GLY A 159 -8.10 -1.35 -1.19
N GLU A 160 -7.50 -0.46 -1.97
CA GLU A 160 -7.49 -0.57 -3.43
C GLU A 160 -6.68 -1.78 -3.92
N ILE A 161 -5.48 -2.02 -3.37
CA ILE A 161 -4.66 -3.21 -3.73
C ILE A 161 -5.45 -4.48 -3.44
N LYS A 162 -6.07 -4.59 -2.26
CA LYS A 162 -6.91 -5.74 -1.90
C LYS A 162 -8.04 -5.97 -2.90
N LYS A 163 -8.69 -4.89 -3.34
CA LYS A 163 -9.78 -4.93 -4.33
C LYS A 163 -9.27 -5.48 -5.67
N LYS A 164 -8.10 -5.02 -6.13
CA LYS A 164 -7.47 -5.54 -7.36
C LYS A 164 -7.12 -7.02 -7.23
N MET A 165 -6.54 -7.44 -6.10
CA MET A 165 -6.23 -8.84 -5.81
C MET A 165 -7.49 -9.72 -5.78
N HIS A 166 -8.58 -9.24 -5.19
CA HIS A 166 -9.86 -9.96 -5.18
C HIS A 166 -10.45 -10.09 -6.58
N ASN A 167 -10.39 -9.03 -7.39
CA ASN A 167 -10.86 -9.09 -8.78
C ASN A 167 -10.03 -10.09 -9.58
N TYR A 168 -8.71 -10.06 -9.47
CA TYR A 168 -7.84 -11.06 -10.11
C TYR A 168 -8.23 -12.48 -9.70
N TRP A 169 -8.42 -12.70 -8.40
CA TRP A 169 -8.86 -14.00 -7.86
C TRP A 169 -10.18 -14.48 -8.48
N LEU A 170 -11.16 -13.60 -8.62
CA LEU A 170 -12.45 -13.95 -9.24
C LEU A 170 -12.30 -14.32 -10.72
N TYR A 171 -11.48 -13.60 -11.48
CA TYR A 171 -11.29 -13.85 -12.92
C TYR A 171 -10.39 -15.04 -13.22
N ASN A 172 -9.49 -15.41 -12.30
CA ASN A 172 -8.49 -16.47 -12.49
C ASN A 172 -8.84 -17.73 -11.69
N ASN A 173 -10.07 -18.21 -11.82
CA ASN A 173 -10.53 -19.47 -11.19
C ASN A 173 -10.22 -19.58 -9.69
N LYS A 174 -10.36 -18.47 -8.95
CA LYS A 174 -10.08 -18.42 -7.51
C LYS A 174 -8.62 -18.72 -7.16
N THR A 175 -7.69 -18.31 -8.02
CA THR A 175 -6.25 -18.39 -7.77
C THR A 175 -5.63 -16.99 -7.70
N LEU A 176 -4.57 -16.85 -6.90
CA LEU A 176 -3.77 -15.62 -6.82
C LEU A 176 -2.38 -15.91 -7.39
N PRO A 177 -1.71 -14.92 -8.00
CA PRO A 177 -0.29 -15.02 -8.33
C PRO A 177 0.52 -15.26 -7.06
N THR A 178 1.57 -16.05 -7.15
CA THR A 178 2.41 -16.36 -5.99
C THR A 178 3.17 -15.12 -5.52
N LEU A 179 3.67 -15.16 -4.28
CA LEU A 179 4.55 -14.10 -3.79
C LEU A 179 5.85 -13.99 -4.57
N GLU A 180 6.34 -15.09 -5.15
CA GLU A 180 7.54 -15.06 -5.99
C GLU A 180 7.28 -14.39 -7.34
N ASP A 181 6.08 -14.54 -7.92
CA ASP A 181 5.73 -13.83 -9.16
C ASP A 181 5.73 -12.31 -8.96
N PHE A 182 5.17 -11.83 -7.84
CA PHE A 182 5.23 -10.40 -7.50
C PHE A 182 6.64 -9.92 -7.20
N LYS A 183 7.49 -10.75 -6.59
CA LYS A 183 8.91 -10.42 -6.40
C LYS A 183 9.67 -10.42 -7.72
N ALA A 184 9.31 -11.27 -8.68
CA ALA A 184 9.89 -11.29 -10.01
C ALA A 184 9.50 -10.02 -10.79
N CYS A 185 8.25 -9.57 -10.68
CA CYS A 185 7.81 -8.26 -11.17
C CYS A 185 8.66 -7.13 -10.57
N LEU A 186 8.78 -7.08 -9.24
CA LEU A 186 9.57 -6.06 -8.55
C LEU A 186 11.05 -6.06 -8.99
N LYS A 187 11.63 -7.24 -9.25
CA LYS A 187 13.03 -7.39 -9.69
C LYS A 187 13.23 -7.29 -11.21
N ARG A 188 12.15 -7.16 -11.99
CA ARG A 188 12.17 -7.26 -13.47
C ARG A 188 12.87 -8.53 -13.96
N THR A 189 12.65 -9.64 -13.26
CA THR A 189 13.17 -10.97 -13.63
C THR A 189 12.10 -11.84 -14.26
N ILE A 190 11.00 -11.23 -14.71
CA ILE A 190 9.91 -11.90 -15.44
C ILE A 190 10.45 -12.40 -16.79
N ASP A 191 10.03 -13.60 -17.16
CA ASP A 191 10.16 -14.10 -18.52
C ASP A 191 8.97 -13.59 -19.35
N TYR A 192 9.24 -12.75 -20.35
CA TYR A 192 8.19 -12.14 -21.16
C TYR A 192 7.64 -13.10 -22.23
N GLU A 193 8.33 -14.21 -22.50
CA GLU A 193 7.89 -15.26 -23.42
C GLU A 193 6.89 -16.22 -22.75
N ASP A 194 6.86 -16.25 -21.42
CA ASP A 194 5.87 -17.00 -20.65
C ASP A 194 4.61 -16.15 -20.46
N GLU A 195 3.55 -16.47 -21.21
CA GLU A 195 2.26 -15.78 -21.17
C GLU A 195 1.69 -15.63 -19.75
N ALA A 196 1.91 -16.61 -18.86
CA ALA A 196 1.42 -16.53 -17.48
C ALA A 196 2.18 -15.45 -16.69
N GLN A 197 3.51 -15.38 -16.84
CA GLN A 197 4.30 -14.35 -16.16
C GLN A 197 4.07 -12.97 -16.79
N LYS A 198 3.89 -12.92 -18.11
CA LYS A 198 3.49 -11.70 -18.82
C LYS A 198 2.15 -11.15 -18.32
N ASP A 199 1.14 -12.00 -18.15
CA ASP A 199 -0.16 -11.61 -17.58
C ASP A 199 -0.02 -11.07 -16.14
N ILE A 200 0.84 -11.67 -15.32
CA ILE A 200 1.11 -11.19 -13.96
C ILE A 200 1.84 -9.84 -14.01
N TRP A 201 2.80 -9.68 -14.92
CA TRP A 201 3.51 -8.42 -15.11
C TRP A 201 2.57 -7.30 -15.56
N LYS A 202 1.68 -7.59 -16.49
CA LYS A 202 0.61 -6.69 -16.91
C LYS A 202 -0.32 -6.32 -15.76
N PHE A 203 -0.77 -7.30 -14.98
CA PHE A 203 -1.58 -7.04 -13.80
C PHE A 203 -0.85 -6.17 -12.76
N TRP A 204 0.45 -6.39 -12.57
CA TRP A 204 1.31 -5.57 -11.72
C TRP A 204 1.30 -4.11 -12.23
N VAL A 205 1.69 -3.89 -13.49
CA VAL A 205 1.85 -2.55 -14.09
C VAL A 205 0.52 -1.80 -14.18
N ASP A 206 -0.54 -2.40 -14.70
CA ASP A 206 -1.79 -1.69 -15.03
C ASP A 206 -2.73 -1.55 -13.83
N GLN A 207 -2.72 -2.50 -12.89
CA GLN A 207 -3.72 -2.56 -11.82
C GLN A 207 -3.13 -2.34 -10.42
N ILE A 208 -2.05 -3.04 -10.08
CA ILE A 208 -1.47 -2.98 -8.72
C ILE A 208 -0.75 -1.64 -8.51
N LEU A 209 0.05 -1.18 -9.46
CA LEU A 209 0.77 0.08 -9.32
C LEU A 209 -0.17 1.30 -9.25
N ASP A 210 -1.27 1.29 -10.00
CA ASP A 210 -2.35 2.30 -9.90
C ASP A 210 -2.93 2.37 -8.47
N ALA A 211 -3.23 1.21 -7.88
CA ALA A 211 -3.71 1.14 -6.50
C ALA A 211 -2.64 1.56 -5.46
N ALA A 212 -1.36 1.29 -5.75
CA ALA A 212 -0.23 1.62 -4.87
C ALA A 212 0.07 3.14 -4.82
N CYS A 213 -0.17 3.86 -5.92
CA CYS A 213 -0.06 5.32 -5.97
C CYS A 213 -1.04 6.03 -5.03
N ALA A 214 -2.11 5.34 -4.60
CA ALA A 214 -3.10 5.88 -3.68
C ALA A 214 -3.81 7.15 -4.18
N ASN A 215 -3.72 7.47 -5.46
CA ASN A 215 -4.39 8.59 -6.12
C ASN A 215 -4.71 8.20 -7.57
N LYS A 216 -5.54 8.99 -8.25
CA LYS A 216 -5.98 8.70 -9.62
C LYS A 216 -5.15 9.41 -10.69
N PHE A 217 -4.09 10.11 -10.31
CA PHE A 217 -3.39 11.05 -11.20
C PHE A 217 -2.00 10.53 -11.57
N ASP A 218 -1.27 9.92 -10.64
CA ASP A 218 0.14 9.56 -10.87
C ASP A 218 0.31 8.39 -11.85
N TRP A 219 -0.58 7.40 -11.82
CA TRP A 219 -0.50 6.20 -12.68
C TRP A 219 -1.76 5.99 -13.52
N ASN A 220 -2.34 7.10 -13.96
CA ASN A 220 -3.54 7.10 -14.78
C ASN A 220 -3.25 6.62 -16.23
N PRO A 221 -4.27 6.30 -17.05
CA PRO A 221 -4.10 5.85 -18.43
C PRO A 221 -3.20 6.74 -19.31
N ALA A 222 -3.23 8.06 -19.13
CA ALA A 222 -2.42 9.01 -19.88
C ALA A 222 -0.93 8.97 -19.48
N VAL A 223 -0.60 8.35 -18.35
CA VAL A 223 0.79 8.11 -17.92
C VAL A 223 1.19 6.68 -18.25
N ARG A 224 0.46 5.70 -17.72
CA ARG A 224 0.87 4.28 -17.79
C ARG A 224 0.85 3.67 -19.20
N TYR A 225 0.16 4.31 -20.16
CA TYR A 225 0.18 3.89 -21.57
C TYR A 225 1.13 4.72 -22.43
N TYR A 226 1.90 5.65 -21.84
CA TYR A 226 2.82 6.52 -22.59
C TYR A 226 4.22 6.64 -21.98
N GLN A 227 4.39 6.29 -20.70
CA GLN A 227 5.67 6.36 -20.01
C GLN A 227 5.97 5.03 -19.32
N THR A 228 7.23 4.60 -19.33
CA THR A 228 7.70 3.43 -18.57
C THR A 228 7.73 3.73 -17.07
N ILE A 229 7.62 2.69 -16.24
CA ILE A 229 7.61 2.80 -14.77
C ILE A 229 8.83 3.58 -14.25
N SER A 230 10.00 3.31 -14.82
CA SER A 230 11.26 3.89 -14.35
C SER A 230 11.47 5.33 -14.79
N LYS A 231 10.83 5.78 -15.88
CA LYS A 231 11.00 7.12 -16.46
C LYS A 231 9.82 8.06 -16.22
N ALA A 232 8.72 7.56 -15.66
CA ALA A 232 7.50 8.34 -15.49
C ALA A 232 7.66 9.53 -14.53
N ASN A 233 7.43 10.73 -15.06
CA ASN A 233 7.51 12.00 -14.32
C ASN A 233 6.39 12.97 -14.75
N ASP A 234 6.15 14.01 -13.95
CA ASP A 234 5.17 15.06 -14.21
C ASP A 234 5.70 16.20 -15.10
N GLY A 235 6.91 16.09 -15.65
CA GLY A 235 7.54 17.09 -16.52
C GLY A 235 8.34 18.16 -15.78
N GLU A 236 8.21 18.27 -14.46
CA GLU A 236 8.86 19.31 -13.64
C GLU A 236 10.26 18.88 -13.14
N GLY A 237 11.03 18.16 -13.96
CA GLY A 237 12.36 17.66 -13.61
C GLY A 237 12.36 16.31 -12.86
N ASN A 238 13.55 15.78 -12.58
CA ASN A 238 13.74 14.41 -12.10
C ASN A 238 13.99 14.31 -10.59
N THR A 239 13.13 14.94 -9.78
CA THR A 239 13.16 14.80 -8.32
C THR A 239 12.26 13.64 -7.89
N GLN A 240 12.49 13.05 -6.70
CA GLN A 240 11.61 11.97 -6.22
C GLN A 240 10.17 12.42 -5.95
N PHE A 241 9.91 13.73 -5.85
CA PHE A 241 8.55 14.25 -5.73
C PHE A 241 7.87 14.42 -7.09
N ASN A 242 8.64 14.49 -8.17
CA ASN A 242 8.17 14.70 -9.54
C ASN A 242 8.09 13.37 -10.31
N MET A 243 8.84 12.36 -9.86
CA MET A 243 8.64 10.97 -10.28
C MET A 243 7.25 10.47 -9.88
N LEU A 244 6.45 10.12 -10.88
CA LEU A 244 5.08 9.62 -10.69
C LEU A 244 5.07 8.20 -10.13
N MET A 245 6.12 7.41 -10.43
CA MET A 245 6.28 6.05 -9.93
C MET A 245 7.66 5.82 -9.32
N ASN A 246 7.77 6.05 -8.01
CA ASN A 246 9.02 5.84 -7.27
C ASN A 246 9.26 4.37 -6.87
N PRO A 247 10.53 3.98 -6.64
CA PRO A 247 10.84 2.65 -6.09
C PRO A 247 10.14 2.34 -4.76
N SER A 248 9.87 3.39 -3.96
CA SER A 248 9.10 3.33 -2.70
C SER A 248 7.64 2.90 -2.92
N THR A 249 7.02 3.26 -4.04
CA THR A 249 5.62 2.91 -4.34
C THR A 249 5.49 1.42 -4.67
N GLU A 250 6.40 0.88 -5.48
CA GLU A 250 6.41 -0.56 -5.76
C GLU A 250 6.79 -1.39 -4.53
N ALA A 251 7.76 -0.92 -3.74
CA ALA A 251 8.12 -1.57 -2.48
C ALA A 251 6.94 -1.58 -1.49
N TRP A 252 6.14 -0.51 -1.48
CA TRP A 252 4.91 -0.45 -0.71
C TRP A 252 3.88 -1.48 -1.21
N ALA A 253 3.70 -1.60 -2.53
CA ALA A 253 2.80 -2.61 -3.10
C ALA A 253 3.23 -4.03 -2.67
N MET A 254 4.50 -4.36 -2.82
CA MET A 254 5.04 -5.67 -2.47
C MET A 254 4.90 -5.98 -0.98
N VAL A 255 5.32 -5.06 -0.09
CA VAL A 255 5.23 -5.29 1.36
C VAL A 255 3.78 -5.38 1.82
N CYS A 256 2.87 -4.64 1.18
CA CYS A 256 1.44 -4.72 1.45
C CYS A 256 0.89 -6.10 1.05
N ILE A 257 1.14 -6.54 -0.18
CA ILE A 257 0.69 -7.85 -0.66
C ILE A 257 1.21 -8.95 0.26
N GLU A 258 2.51 -9.01 0.53
CA GLU A 258 3.08 -10.06 1.38
C GLU A 258 2.53 -10.05 2.80
N ASN A 259 2.33 -8.87 3.39
CA ASN A 259 1.80 -8.75 4.74
C ASN A 259 0.40 -9.37 4.90
N TYR A 260 -0.42 -9.25 3.85
CA TYR A 260 -1.82 -9.63 3.86
C TYR A 260 -2.16 -10.87 3.02
N TYR A 261 -1.21 -11.44 2.29
CA TYR A 261 -1.45 -12.46 1.26
C TYR A 261 -2.31 -13.64 1.75
N GLU A 262 -1.85 -14.34 2.80
CA GLU A 262 -2.57 -15.49 3.38
C GLU A 262 -3.92 -15.09 4.00
N ASN A 263 -3.97 -13.89 4.60
CA ASN A 263 -5.19 -13.37 5.20
C ASN A 263 -6.26 -13.05 4.14
N TRP A 264 -5.85 -12.42 3.04
CA TRP A 264 -6.73 -12.10 1.91
C TRP A 264 -7.23 -13.35 1.21
N LYS A 265 -6.35 -14.33 0.94
CA LYS A 265 -6.74 -15.61 0.33
C LYS A 265 -7.89 -16.27 1.09
N LYS A 266 -7.74 -16.46 2.40
CA LYS A 266 -8.81 -17.06 3.22
C LYS A 266 -10.07 -16.19 3.31
N GLN A 267 -9.92 -14.86 3.31
CA GLN A 267 -11.08 -13.97 3.28
C GLN A 267 -11.86 -14.07 1.97
N PHE A 268 -11.18 -14.20 0.84
CA PHE A 268 -11.81 -14.35 -0.46
C PHE A 268 -12.54 -15.69 -0.57
N GLU A 269 -11.88 -16.78 -0.15
CA GLU A 269 -12.49 -18.12 -0.06
C GLU A 269 -13.72 -18.13 0.84
N TRP A 270 -13.63 -17.56 2.04
CA TRP A 270 -14.75 -17.48 2.98
C TRP A 270 -15.91 -16.66 2.40
N LYS A 271 -15.64 -15.52 1.76
CA LYS A 271 -16.70 -14.70 1.14
C LYS A 271 -17.37 -15.42 -0.02
N ALA A 272 -16.63 -16.20 -0.81
CA ALA A 272 -17.22 -16.99 -1.88
C ALA A 272 -18.12 -18.11 -1.35
N ASN A 273 -17.78 -18.69 -0.20
CA ASN A 273 -18.61 -19.70 0.46
C ASN A 273 -19.77 -19.09 1.27
N ASN A 274 -19.73 -17.79 1.56
CA ASN A 274 -20.70 -17.08 2.39
C ASN A 274 -21.10 -15.71 1.79
N PRO A 275 -21.72 -15.66 0.59
CA PRO A 275 -21.92 -14.41 -0.17
C PRO A 275 -22.79 -13.38 0.55
N ASN A 276 -23.73 -13.84 1.40
CA ASN A 276 -24.65 -12.98 2.16
C ASN A 276 -24.13 -12.63 3.57
N ALA A 277 -23.05 -13.26 4.02
CA ALA A 277 -22.54 -13.06 5.37
C ALA A 277 -21.66 -11.80 5.45
N LYS A 278 -21.86 -11.03 6.53
CA LYS A 278 -21.03 -9.85 6.81
C LYS A 278 -19.87 -10.25 7.71
N LEU A 279 -18.66 -9.90 7.30
CA LEU A 279 -17.47 -10.04 8.15
C LEU A 279 -17.56 -9.03 9.31
N ASN A 280 -17.79 -9.51 10.53
CA ASN A 280 -17.63 -8.68 11.71
C ASN A 280 -16.14 -8.61 12.08
N THR A 281 -15.43 -7.60 11.58
CA THR A 281 -14.01 -7.36 11.90
C THR A 281 -13.81 -6.58 13.19
N GLY A 282 -14.88 -6.22 13.90
CA GLY A 282 -14.79 -5.57 15.19
C GLY A 282 -14.51 -6.58 16.29
N LYS A 283 -13.39 -6.43 17.00
CA LYS A 283 -13.33 -6.85 18.41
C LYS A 283 -14.41 -6.07 19.15
N LYS A 284 -15.63 -6.60 19.23
CA LYS A 284 -16.49 -6.26 20.36
C LYS A 284 -15.75 -6.85 21.54
N GLU A 285 -15.02 -6.02 22.28
CA GLU A 285 -14.77 -6.35 23.67
C GLU A 285 -16.13 -6.70 24.25
N ALA A 286 -16.28 -7.95 24.70
CA ALA A 286 -17.46 -8.45 25.37
C ALA A 286 -17.67 -7.63 26.65
N LYS A 287 -18.18 -6.41 26.52
CA LYS A 287 -18.70 -5.62 27.63
C LYS A 287 -20.08 -6.18 27.96
N GLY A 288 -20.06 -7.30 28.67
CA GLY A 288 -21.05 -7.63 29.70
C GLY A 288 -22.53 -7.56 29.31
N LYS A 289 -22.93 -8.11 28.16
CA LYS A 289 -24.30 -8.59 27.97
C LYS A 289 -24.27 -9.99 27.39
N LYS A 290 -24.43 -10.97 28.28
CA LYS A 290 -24.89 -12.32 27.95
C LYS A 290 -26.30 -12.19 27.37
N ASP A 291 -26.42 -11.99 26.06
CA ASP A 291 -27.59 -12.47 25.34
C ASP A 291 -27.10 -13.64 24.48
N GLU A 292 -27.36 -14.84 24.99
CA GLU A 292 -27.16 -16.11 24.31
C GLU A 292 -28.10 -16.17 23.11
N THR A 293 -27.63 -15.91 21.87
CA THR A 293 -28.29 -16.39 20.63
C THR A 293 -27.59 -16.03 19.31
N THR A 294 -26.53 -15.23 19.28
CA THR A 294 -25.70 -15.12 18.06
C THR A 294 -24.39 -15.83 18.28
N ASP A 295 -24.23 -16.99 17.62
CA ASP A 295 -22.94 -17.66 17.43
C ASP A 295 -21.98 -16.67 16.74
N GLU A 296 -21.25 -15.90 17.56
CA GLU A 296 -20.13 -15.09 17.08
C GLU A 296 -19.01 -16.05 16.69
N VAL A 297 -19.04 -16.51 15.43
CA VAL A 297 -17.96 -17.30 14.84
C VAL A 297 -16.70 -16.43 14.85
N GLU A 298 -15.75 -16.78 15.71
CA GLU A 298 -14.42 -16.16 15.74
C GLU A 298 -13.84 -16.22 14.32
N VAL A 299 -13.41 -15.06 13.84
CA VAL A 299 -13.05 -14.89 12.43
C VAL A 299 -11.81 -15.76 12.14
N PRO A 300 -11.90 -16.81 11.29
CA PRO A 300 -10.90 -17.87 11.21
C PRO A 300 -9.69 -17.52 10.30
N PHE A 301 -9.36 -16.24 10.16
CA PHE A 301 -8.27 -15.81 9.28
C PHE A 301 -6.97 -15.67 10.04
N PRO A 302 -5.82 -16.06 9.44
CA PRO A 302 -4.52 -15.84 10.05
C PRO A 302 -4.33 -14.35 10.30
N THR A 303 -3.62 -14.02 11.38
CA THR A 303 -3.18 -12.66 11.64
C THR A 303 -2.25 -12.20 10.52
N ASN A 304 -2.28 -10.90 10.19
CA ASN A 304 -1.37 -10.33 9.21
C ASN A 304 0.08 -10.45 9.70
N LYS A 305 1.04 -10.51 8.77
CA LYS A 305 2.43 -10.87 9.08
C LYS A 305 3.17 -9.86 9.96
N TRP A 306 2.93 -8.56 9.74
CA TRP A 306 3.68 -7.44 10.32
C TRP A 306 2.80 -6.28 10.79
N THR A 307 1.49 -6.48 10.88
CA THR A 307 0.54 -5.46 11.32
C THR A 307 -0.45 -6.07 12.29
N ASP A 308 -0.71 -5.36 13.39
CA ASP A 308 -1.70 -5.77 14.38
C ASP A 308 -3.05 -5.11 14.09
N SER A 309 -4.13 -5.71 14.61
CA SER A 309 -5.48 -5.12 14.56
C SER A 309 -5.55 -3.72 15.19
N CYS A 310 -4.62 -3.40 16.09
CA CYS A 310 -4.52 -2.09 16.75
C CYS A 310 -3.53 -1.13 16.05
N GLY A 311 -2.85 -1.57 14.98
CA GLY A 311 -1.77 -0.82 14.33
C GLY A 311 -2.19 0.57 13.88
N GLY A 312 -3.41 0.72 13.38
CA GLY A 312 -3.95 2.03 12.94
C GLY A 312 -4.16 3.05 14.06
N GLN A 313 -4.12 2.64 15.34
CA GLN A 313 -4.26 3.50 16.50
C GLN A 313 -2.93 3.82 17.18
N ILE A 314 -1.84 3.17 16.76
CA ILE A 314 -0.50 3.41 17.32
C ILE A 314 0.01 4.77 16.85
N HIS A 315 0.70 5.48 17.74
CA HIS A 315 1.19 6.83 17.46
C HIS A 315 2.10 6.90 16.22
N TYR A 316 2.86 5.83 15.95
CA TYR A 316 3.82 5.73 14.85
C TYR A 316 3.52 4.49 14.00
N CYS A 317 3.29 4.71 12.70
CA CYS A 317 2.97 3.83 11.56
C CYS A 317 2.10 2.57 11.74
N GLY A 318 2.08 1.87 12.86
CA GLY A 318 1.31 0.64 13.07
C GLY A 318 1.91 -0.62 12.45
N TRP A 319 3.15 -0.55 11.96
CA TRP A 319 3.87 -1.65 11.34
C TRP A 319 5.00 -2.14 12.23
N HIS A 320 5.20 -3.45 12.26
CA HIS A 320 6.31 -4.07 12.98
C HIS A 320 7.63 -3.74 12.30
N ILE A 321 8.72 -3.75 13.08
CA ILE A 321 10.06 -3.44 12.56
C ILE A 321 10.51 -4.38 11.44
N ASN A 322 10.06 -5.64 11.46
CA ASN A 322 10.37 -6.60 10.41
C ASN A 322 9.68 -6.26 9.08
N GLY A 323 8.46 -5.71 9.12
CA GLY A 323 7.78 -5.20 7.93
C GLY A 323 8.47 -3.96 7.36
N LEU A 324 8.95 -3.06 8.23
CA LEU A 324 9.73 -1.89 7.79
C LEU A 324 11.07 -2.30 7.17
N LYS A 325 11.73 -3.33 7.72
CA LYS A 325 12.94 -3.93 7.13
C LYS A 325 12.64 -4.51 5.75
N ALA A 326 11.57 -5.31 5.62
CA ALA A 326 11.17 -5.89 4.34
C ALA A 326 10.87 -4.81 3.29
N TYR A 327 10.14 -3.75 3.66
CA TYR A 327 9.89 -2.59 2.80
C TYR A 327 11.20 -1.96 2.30
N ASN A 328 12.16 -1.70 3.18
CA ASN A 328 13.45 -1.13 2.80
C ASN A 328 14.26 -2.07 1.91
N THR A 329 14.23 -3.38 2.16
CA THR A 329 14.83 -4.40 1.29
C THR A 329 14.20 -4.35 -0.10
N TYR A 330 12.88 -4.33 -0.21
CA TYR A 330 12.17 -4.24 -1.49
C TYR A 330 12.45 -2.93 -2.22
N LYS A 331 12.53 -1.81 -1.50
CA LYS A 331 12.90 -0.51 -2.07
C LYS A 331 14.31 -0.56 -2.68
N ALA A 332 15.28 -1.15 -1.97
CA ALA A 332 16.65 -1.28 -2.45
C ALA A 332 16.74 -2.21 -3.66
N MET A 333 16.10 -3.39 -3.59
CA MET A 333 16.05 -4.35 -4.70
C MET A 333 15.47 -3.73 -5.97
N ASN A 334 14.35 -3.02 -5.84
CA ASN A 334 13.72 -2.35 -6.97
C ASN A 334 14.60 -1.24 -7.54
N LYS A 335 15.23 -0.42 -6.68
CA LYS A 335 16.17 0.62 -7.12
C LYS A 335 17.30 0.02 -7.96
N THR A 336 17.86 -1.12 -7.56
CA THR A 336 18.88 -1.83 -8.34
C THR A 336 18.32 -2.38 -9.65
N ALA A 337 17.15 -3.03 -9.60
CA ALA A 337 16.53 -3.65 -10.78
C ALA A 337 16.28 -2.63 -11.90
N ARG A 338 15.65 -1.50 -11.57
CA ARG A 338 15.31 -0.43 -12.53
C ARG A 338 16.49 0.14 -13.34
N ASN A 339 17.71 0.02 -12.83
CA ASN A 339 18.91 0.55 -13.48
C ASN A 339 19.56 -0.43 -14.47
N THR A 340 18.90 -1.53 -14.83
CA THR A 340 19.42 -2.52 -15.77
C THR A 340 18.80 -2.34 -17.15
N ALA A 341 19.59 -2.55 -18.22
CA ALA A 341 19.09 -2.48 -19.61
C ALA A 341 17.91 -3.43 -19.86
N LYS A 342 17.99 -4.65 -19.30
CA LYS A 342 16.88 -5.63 -19.34
C LYS A 342 15.58 -5.07 -18.75
N SER A 343 15.65 -4.25 -17.71
CA SER A 343 14.44 -3.64 -17.13
C SER A 343 13.82 -2.61 -18.06
N GLU A 344 14.64 -1.84 -18.78
CA GLU A 344 14.16 -0.89 -19.76
C GLU A 344 13.45 -1.59 -20.92
N GLU A 345 14.05 -2.66 -21.44
CA GLU A 345 13.45 -3.50 -22.49
C GLU A 345 12.11 -4.09 -22.02
N LEU A 346 12.08 -4.69 -20.84
CA LEU A 346 10.87 -5.29 -20.26
C LEU A 346 9.75 -4.27 -20.02
N GLU A 347 10.11 -3.07 -19.53
CA GLU A 347 9.15 -1.99 -19.32
C GLU A 347 8.64 -1.40 -20.65
N GLN A 348 9.45 -1.41 -21.71
CA GLN A 348 9.05 -0.98 -23.04
C GLN A 348 8.10 -1.99 -23.71
N GLN A 349 8.40 -3.29 -23.60
CA GLN A 349 7.54 -4.36 -24.14
C GLN A 349 6.14 -4.31 -23.53
N ILE A 350 6.03 -4.19 -22.20
CA ILE A 350 4.72 -4.11 -21.55
C ILE A 350 3.97 -2.83 -21.89
N LEU A 351 4.68 -1.73 -22.12
CA LEU A 351 4.07 -0.47 -22.56
C LEU A 351 3.42 -0.63 -23.93
N GLU A 352 4.11 -1.30 -24.87
CA GLU A 352 3.61 -1.58 -26.22
C GLU A 352 2.39 -2.49 -26.20
N ASP A 353 2.43 -3.56 -25.40
CA ASP A 353 1.28 -4.47 -25.27
C ASP A 353 0.07 -3.77 -24.65
N LEU A 354 0.27 -2.95 -23.61
CA LEU A 354 -0.81 -2.16 -23.02
C LEU A 354 -1.40 -1.16 -24.02
N LYS A 355 -0.57 -0.52 -24.87
CA LYS A 355 -1.06 0.36 -25.94
C LYS A 355 -1.87 -0.42 -26.97
N LEU A 356 -1.37 -1.57 -27.41
CA LEU A 356 -1.99 -2.41 -28.43
C LEU A 356 -3.39 -2.87 -27.99
N GLU A 357 -3.51 -3.40 -26.78
CA GLU A 357 -4.79 -3.88 -26.24
C GLU A 357 -5.83 -2.79 -26.03
N ASN A 358 -5.39 -1.56 -25.75
CA ASN A 358 -6.27 -0.42 -25.58
C ASN A 358 -6.52 0.34 -26.90
N GLY A 359 -6.00 -0.16 -28.03
CA GLY A 359 -6.17 0.46 -29.36
C GLY A 359 -5.55 1.85 -29.45
N ILE A 360 -4.46 2.10 -28.71
CA ILE A 360 -3.79 3.39 -28.66
C ILE A 360 -2.80 3.48 -29.82
N VAL A 361 -3.14 4.31 -30.82
CA VAL A 361 -2.29 4.63 -31.96
C VAL A 361 -1.70 6.03 -31.77
N GLY A 362 -0.42 6.12 -31.38
CA GLY A 362 0.33 7.37 -31.25
C GLY A 362 1.22 7.46 -30.01
N ASP A 363 2.25 8.31 -30.08
CA ASP A 363 3.28 8.45 -29.04
C ASP A 363 2.92 9.42 -27.91
N LYS A 364 1.86 10.22 -28.11
CA LYS A 364 1.39 11.21 -27.14
C LYS A 364 -0.05 10.94 -26.73
N PRO A 365 -0.42 11.21 -25.46
CA PRO A 365 -1.81 11.27 -25.05
C PRO A 365 -2.54 12.25 -25.98
N LYS A 366 -3.73 11.89 -26.48
CA LYS A 366 -4.55 12.88 -27.19
C LYS A 366 -4.81 14.03 -26.22
N ASP A 367 -4.34 15.23 -26.55
CA ASP A 367 -4.54 16.43 -25.74
C ASP A 367 -6.03 16.64 -25.52
N LYS A 368 -6.52 16.22 -24.35
CA LYS A 368 -7.78 16.76 -23.85
C LYS A 368 -7.47 18.21 -23.56
N LYS A 369 -7.89 19.13 -24.43
CA LYS A 369 -7.85 20.59 -24.22
C LYS A 369 -8.19 20.89 -22.74
N ARG A 370 -7.15 21.04 -21.93
CA ARG A 370 -7.23 21.61 -20.59
C ARG A 370 -6.79 23.06 -20.79
N ALA A 371 -7.65 23.99 -20.41
CA ALA A 371 -7.27 25.40 -20.37
C ALA A 371 -6.01 25.51 -19.49
N ALA A 372 -4.91 25.98 -20.09
CA ALA A 372 -3.66 26.18 -19.39
C ALA A 372 -3.85 27.30 -18.36
N VAL A 373 -3.50 27.02 -17.11
CA VAL A 373 -3.16 28.03 -16.12
C VAL A 373 -1.65 27.94 -16.01
N GLU A 374 -0.95 28.94 -16.53
CA GLU A 374 0.50 29.08 -16.39
C GLU A 374 0.80 29.58 -14.98
N GLU A 375 1.58 28.82 -14.22
CA GLU A 375 2.15 29.26 -12.94
C GLU A 375 3.66 28.94 -13.00
N GLU A 376 4.50 29.98 -12.97
CA GLU A 376 5.95 29.83 -12.91
C GLU A 376 6.38 29.48 -11.48
N VAL A 377 7.11 28.37 -11.31
CA VAL A 377 7.69 27.96 -10.01
C VAL A 377 9.21 27.95 -10.10
N GLN A 378 9.86 28.72 -9.23
CA GLN A 378 11.30 28.68 -8.97
C GLN A 378 11.66 27.53 -8.01
N ILE A 379 12.77 26.83 -8.28
CA ILE A 379 13.26 25.69 -7.50
C ILE A 379 14.57 26.07 -6.77
N VAL A 380 14.64 25.80 -5.46
CA VAL A 380 15.87 25.83 -4.64
C VAL A 380 15.96 24.49 -3.88
N ASP A 381 17.11 23.82 -3.92
CA ASP A 381 17.30 22.43 -3.47
C ASP A 381 18.46 22.29 -2.46
N THR A 382 18.23 21.62 -1.33
CA THR A 382 19.26 21.07 -0.42
C THR A 382 18.66 20.08 0.61
N LEU A 383 18.49 18.79 0.28
CA LEU A 383 18.71 17.61 1.17
C LEU A 383 17.84 16.39 0.78
N ASP A 384 18.48 15.23 0.56
CA ASP A 384 17.92 13.88 0.33
C ASP A 384 16.84 13.48 1.37
N PHE A 385 15.52 13.71 1.28
CA PHE A 385 14.55 14.27 0.32
C PHE A 385 14.85 14.73 -1.11
#